data_AF-A0A6C0JVG4-F1
#
_entry.id   AF-A0A6C0JVG4-F1
#
_cell.length_a   1.000
_cell.length_b   1.000
_cell.length_c   1.000
_cell.angle_alpha   90.00
_cell.angle_beta   90.00
_cell.angle_gamma   90.00
#
_symmetry.space_group_name_H-M   'P 1'
#
loop_
_entity.id
_entity.type
_entity.pdbx_description
1 polymer ?
#
loop_
_entity_poly.entity_id
_entity_poly.type
_entity_poly.pdbx_seq_one_letter_code
_entity_poly.pdbx_strand_id
1 'polypeptide(L)'
;MDIHKYGVYIAAVIVAIFVTLFVCKRKGLTLETVEPITSPSAKIKEVKSADIGEGLCDYSQPRYKGKSPPENKCRCFLERHYGVPFPSTRDLDWLVNTTGYRLEIDCYNECLRLGVEYNGRQHLEFVPKFHKTIHDLERQKERDALKNKLCEENGVTLITVPHYIGIDDIDDYIRERLPVHVTNVCNYAY
;
A
#
# COMPACT_ATOMS: atom_id res chain seq x y z
N MET A 1 24.82 48.67 -17.37
CA MET A 1 24.19 47.88 -16.28
C MET A 1 24.85 48.29 -14.98
N ASP A 2 24.12 48.97 -14.10
CA ASP A 2 24.65 49.56 -12.87
C ASP A 2 25.07 48.47 -11.87
N ILE A 3 26.37 48.31 -11.68
CA ILE A 3 26.99 47.41 -10.70
C ILE A 3 26.44 47.70 -9.29
N HIS A 4 26.11 48.97 -9.00
CA HIS A 4 25.52 49.38 -7.72
C HIS A 4 24.13 48.80 -7.47
N LYS A 5 23.28 48.68 -8.51
CA LYS A 5 21.93 48.10 -8.36
C LYS A 5 21.99 46.59 -8.10
N TYR A 6 22.96 45.91 -8.71
CA TYR A 6 23.19 44.49 -8.52
C TYR A 6 23.75 44.17 -7.12
N GLY A 7 24.64 45.03 -6.61
CA GLY A 7 25.15 44.93 -5.23
C GLY A 7 24.04 45.07 -4.17
N VAL A 8 23.13 46.04 -4.36
CA VAL A 8 21.97 46.24 -3.47
C VAL A 8 21.01 45.04 -3.54
N TYR A 9 20.78 44.48 -4.74
CA TYR A 9 19.93 43.31 -4.91
C TYR A 9 20.51 42.05 -4.24
N ILE A 10 21.81 41.79 -4.44
CA ILE A 10 22.49 40.65 -3.81
C ILE A 10 22.47 40.79 -2.28
N ALA A 11 22.71 42.00 -1.76
CA ALA A 11 22.61 42.26 -0.32
C ALA A 11 21.19 42.01 0.21
N ALA A 12 20.14 42.43 -0.52
CA ALA A 12 18.75 42.19 -0.14
C ALA A 12 18.39 40.69 -0.13
N VAL A 13 18.88 39.90 -1.09
CA VAL A 13 18.65 38.44 -1.14
C VAL A 13 19.37 37.73 0.00
N ILE A 14 20.62 38.10 0.31
CA ILE A 14 21.37 37.54 1.44
C ILE A 14 20.67 37.87 2.76
N VAL A 15 20.24 39.12 2.95
CA VAL A 15 19.48 39.52 4.14
C VAL A 15 18.16 38.75 4.23
N ALA A 16 17.43 38.56 3.13
CA ALA A 16 16.21 37.77 3.10
C ALA A 16 16.47 36.31 3.51
N ILE A 17 17.53 35.67 2.96
CA ILE A 17 17.91 34.30 3.33
C ILE A 17 18.29 34.22 4.82
N PHE A 18 19.09 35.17 5.34
CA PHE A 18 19.45 35.19 6.75
C PHE A 18 18.24 35.45 7.64
N VAL A 19 17.31 36.33 7.25
CA VAL A 19 16.05 36.55 7.97
C VAL A 19 15.19 35.29 7.95
N THR A 20 15.08 34.58 6.82
CA THR A 20 14.35 33.32 6.74
C THR A 20 15.00 32.23 7.59
N LEU A 21 16.32 32.04 7.51
CA LEU A 21 17.04 31.07 8.34
C LEU A 21 16.98 31.43 9.83
N PHE A 22 17.01 32.72 10.17
CA PHE A 22 16.88 33.20 11.54
C PHE A 22 15.45 33.07 12.08
N VAL A 23 14.43 33.31 11.26
CA VAL A 23 13.02 33.04 11.60
C VAL A 23 12.76 31.53 11.74
N CYS A 24 13.35 30.70 10.87
CA CYS A 24 13.33 29.24 11.00
C CYS A 24 14.06 28.75 12.26
N LYS A 25 15.13 29.44 12.70
CA LYS A 25 15.87 29.12 13.94
C LYS A 25 15.20 29.68 15.20
N ARG A 26 14.44 30.77 15.11
CA ARG A 26 13.63 31.37 16.21
C ARG A 26 12.28 30.70 16.39
N LYS A 27 11.70 30.13 15.33
CA LYS A 27 10.75 29.03 15.47
C LYS A 27 11.53 27.78 15.88
N GLY A 28 12.13 27.83 17.06
CA GLY A 28 12.28 26.63 17.86
C GLY A 28 10.87 26.11 18.03
N LEU A 29 10.47 25.22 17.12
CA LEU A 29 9.29 24.40 17.28
C LEU A 29 9.63 23.51 18.46
N THR A 30 9.40 24.05 19.64
CA THR A 30 9.37 23.30 20.87
C THR A 30 8.41 22.16 20.60
N LEU A 31 8.96 20.94 20.54
CA LEU A 31 8.20 19.78 20.98
C LEU A 31 7.53 20.23 22.27
N GLU A 32 6.21 20.47 22.22
CA GLU A 32 5.44 20.48 23.44
C GLU A 32 5.74 19.13 24.07
N THR A 33 6.50 19.20 25.16
CA THR A 33 6.78 18.06 26.01
C THR A 33 5.42 17.64 26.54
N VAL A 34 4.80 16.67 25.86
CA VAL A 34 3.68 15.92 26.41
C VAL A 34 4.19 15.38 27.74
N GLU A 35 3.59 15.86 28.83
CA GLU A 35 4.00 15.47 30.17
C GLU A 35 4.02 13.94 30.28
N PRO A 36 5.03 13.36 30.93
CA PRO A 36 5.11 11.92 31.09
C PRO A 36 3.90 11.48 31.91
N ILE A 37 2.97 10.78 31.26
CA ILE A 37 1.86 10.09 31.93
C ILE A 37 2.49 8.97 32.75
N THR A 38 2.84 9.29 33.99
CA THR A 38 3.24 8.31 34.98
C THR A 38 1.99 7.61 35.50
N SER A 39 1.72 6.41 34.99
CA SER A 39 1.31 5.21 35.76
C SER A 39 0.57 4.19 34.88
N PRO A 40 0.53 2.91 35.26
CA PRO A 40 1.57 2.06 35.83
C PRO A 40 2.08 1.05 34.78
N SER A 41 3.35 0.65 34.90
CA SER A 41 4.03 -0.48 34.25
C SER A 41 3.12 -1.56 33.63
N ALA A 42 2.60 -1.34 32.42
CA ALA A 42 2.30 -2.44 31.52
C ALA A 42 3.61 -2.73 30.79
N LYS A 43 4.29 -3.78 31.24
CA LYS A 43 5.48 -4.33 30.57
C LYS A 43 5.17 -4.41 29.08
N ILE A 44 5.83 -3.61 28.25
CA ILE A 44 5.98 -3.93 26.83
C ILE A 44 6.73 -5.25 26.83
N LYS A 45 6.00 -6.36 26.74
CA LYS A 45 6.61 -7.65 26.46
C LYS A 45 7.14 -7.50 25.04
N GLU A 46 8.45 -7.59 24.87
CA GLU A 46 9.00 -8.11 23.63
C GLU A 46 8.16 -9.33 23.26
N VAL A 47 7.38 -9.22 22.18
CA VAL A 47 6.64 -10.35 21.65
C VAL A 47 7.71 -11.31 21.17
N LYS A 48 7.93 -12.37 21.95
CA LYS A 48 8.79 -13.47 21.53
C LYS A 48 8.12 -14.06 20.29
N SER A 49 8.93 -14.37 19.29
CA SER A 49 8.52 -15.02 18.03
C SER A 49 7.69 -16.31 18.20
N ALA A 50 7.51 -16.80 19.43
CA ALA A 50 6.71 -17.95 19.80
C ALA A 50 5.21 -17.67 20.03
N ASP A 51 4.77 -16.40 20.14
CA ASP A 51 3.36 -16.06 20.41
C ASP A 51 2.55 -15.67 19.15
N ILE A 52 3.20 -15.60 17.97
CA ILE A 52 2.49 -15.50 16.68
C ILE A 52 2.02 -16.92 16.34
N GLY A 53 0.74 -17.18 16.56
CA GLY A 53 0.12 -18.51 16.50
C GLY A 53 0.66 -19.41 15.39
N GLU A 54 1.22 -20.55 15.79
CA GLU A 54 1.46 -21.69 14.92
C GLU A 54 0.15 -22.05 14.20
N GLY A 55 0.07 -21.76 12.90
CA GLY A 55 -1.13 -22.05 12.11
C GLY A 55 -1.35 -21.17 10.86
N LEU A 56 -0.56 -20.12 10.64
CA LEU A 56 -0.71 -19.30 9.44
C LEU A 56 0.04 -19.88 8.23
N CYS A 57 -0.74 -20.50 7.34
CA CYS A 57 -0.50 -20.93 5.95
C CYS A 57 0.62 -21.95 5.74
N ASP A 58 0.18 -23.17 5.46
CA ASP A 58 0.97 -24.13 4.71
C ASP A 58 0.91 -23.78 3.20
N TYR A 59 2.06 -23.45 2.60
CA TYR A 59 2.18 -23.24 1.15
C TYR A 59 1.85 -24.49 0.33
N SER A 60 1.89 -25.66 0.95
CA SER A 60 1.58 -26.93 0.30
C SER A 60 0.09 -27.13 0.05
N GLN A 61 -0.78 -26.36 0.73
CA GLN A 61 -2.24 -26.50 0.63
C GLN A 61 -2.95 -25.17 0.35
N PRO A 62 -3.87 -25.10 -0.64
CA PRO A 62 -4.65 -23.90 -0.88
C PRO A 62 -5.62 -23.66 0.28
N ARG A 63 -5.45 -22.56 1.04
CA ARG A 63 -6.43 -22.15 2.07
C ARG A 63 -7.78 -21.77 1.47
N TYR A 64 -7.80 -21.24 0.25
CA TYR A 64 -9.03 -20.84 -0.44
C TYR A 64 -9.22 -21.66 -1.72
N LYS A 65 -10.31 -22.42 -1.76
CA LYS A 65 -10.69 -23.22 -2.93
C LYS A 65 -10.99 -22.30 -4.11
N GLY A 66 -10.51 -22.69 -5.30
CA GLY A 66 -10.78 -21.98 -6.55
C GLY A 66 -9.87 -20.79 -6.85
N LYS A 67 -8.90 -20.48 -5.99
CA LYS A 67 -7.87 -19.45 -6.24
C LYS A 67 -6.59 -20.06 -6.79
N SER A 68 -5.90 -19.31 -7.63
CA SER A 68 -4.63 -19.76 -8.23
C SER A 68 -3.53 -19.90 -7.17
N PRO A 69 -2.53 -20.78 -7.37
CA PRO A 69 -1.41 -20.90 -6.43
C PRO A 69 -0.71 -19.57 -6.12
N PRO A 70 -0.43 -18.68 -7.11
CA PRO A 70 0.14 -17.36 -6.83
C PRO A 70 -0.77 -16.44 -6.00
N GLU A 71 -2.08 -16.37 -6.27
CA GLU A 71 -3.01 -15.59 -5.42
C GLU A 71 -3.01 -16.11 -3.98
N ASN A 72 -3.04 -17.43 -3.80
CA ASN A 72 -2.96 -18.03 -2.48
C ASN A 72 -1.63 -17.71 -1.80
N LYS A 73 -0.50 -17.68 -2.54
CA LYS A 73 0.80 -17.26 -2.01
C LYS A 73 0.75 -15.81 -1.50
N CYS A 74 0.23 -14.88 -2.30
CA CYS A 74 0.07 -13.47 -1.90
C CYS A 74 -0.74 -13.36 -0.60
N ARG A 75 -1.90 -14.02 -0.54
CA ARG A 75 -2.77 -14.00 0.64
C ARG A 75 -2.09 -14.57 1.87
N CYS A 76 -1.48 -15.74 1.73
CA CYS A 76 -0.75 -16.42 2.79
C CYS A 76 0.37 -15.54 3.36
N PHE A 77 1.13 -14.87 2.51
CA PHE A 77 2.15 -13.91 2.94
C PHE A 77 1.56 -12.76 3.75
N LEU A 78 0.51 -12.10 3.25
CA LEU A 78 -0.10 -10.95 3.91
C LEU A 78 -0.70 -11.31 5.26
N GLU A 79 -1.45 -12.41 5.33
CA GLU A 79 -2.07 -12.86 6.58
C GLU A 79 -1.02 -13.21 7.62
N ARG A 80 0.06 -13.89 7.22
CA ARG A 80 1.19 -14.18 8.11
C ARG A 80 1.94 -12.93 8.54
N HIS A 81 2.11 -11.97 7.63
CA HIS A 81 2.84 -10.74 7.91
C HIS A 81 2.09 -9.82 8.88
N TYR A 82 0.76 -9.71 8.74
CA TYR A 82 -0.06 -8.79 9.52
C TYR A 82 -0.89 -9.45 10.63
N GLY A 83 -1.03 -10.78 10.63
CA GLY A 83 -1.86 -11.50 11.59
C GLY A 83 -3.38 -11.30 11.42
N VAL A 84 -3.82 -10.73 10.30
CA VAL A 84 -5.23 -10.41 9.99
C VAL A 84 -5.63 -11.01 8.62
N PRO A 85 -6.92 -11.29 8.38
CA PRO A 85 -7.37 -11.88 7.11
C PRO A 85 -7.28 -10.90 5.93
N PHE A 86 -7.03 -11.43 4.73
CA PHE A 86 -7.04 -10.69 3.46
C PHE A 86 -7.97 -11.39 2.44
N PRO A 87 -9.31 -11.33 2.64
CA PRO A 87 -10.26 -11.94 1.72
C PRO A 87 -10.20 -11.32 0.32
N SER A 88 -10.60 -12.08 -0.69
CA SER A 88 -11.02 -11.48 -1.96
C SER A 88 -12.34 -10.74 -1.76
N THR A 89 -12.49 -9.56 -2.34
CA THR A 89 -13.74 -8.79 -2.18
C THR A 89 -14.18 -8.14 -3.48
N ARG A 90 -15.49 -8.15 -3.70
CA ARG A 90 -16.23 -7.26 -4.62
C ARG A 90 -17.13 -6.30 -3.86
N ASP A 91 -17.12 -6.34 -2.53
CA ASP A 91 -18.07 -5.62 -1.67
C ASP A 91 -17.58 -4.21 -1.34
N LEU A 92 -17.11 -3.50 -2.36
CA LEU A 92 -16.63 -2.13 -2.29
C LEU A 92 -17.50 -1.28 -3.21
N ASP A 93 -18.38 -0.46 -2.62
CA ASP A 93 -19.37 0.31 -3.39
C ASP A 93 -18.73 1.34 -4.34
N TRP A 94 -17.52 1.80 -4.02
CA TRP A 94 -16.73 2.70 -4.85
C TRP A 94 -15.93 1.98 -5.95
N LEU A 95 -15.80 0.65 -5.90
CA LEU A 95 -15.00 -0.13 -6.84
C LEU A 95 -15.87 -0.68 -7.98
N VAL A 96 -16.40 0.22 -8.79
CA VAL A 96 -17.37 -0.07 -9.86
C VAL A 96 -16.85 0.44 -11.19
N ASN A 97 -17.01 -0.35 -12.26
CA ASN A 97 -16.60 0.06 -13.60
C ASN A 97 -17.62 0.99 -14.28
N THR A 98 -17.27 1.52 -15.46
CA THR A 98 -18.12 2.43 -16.24
C THR A 98 -19.48 1.85 -16.65
N THR A 99 -19.59 0.52 -16.69
CA THR A 99 -20.82 -0.21 -17.03
C THR A 99 -21.66 -0.59 -15.80
N GLY A 100 -21.25 -0.20 -14.59
CA GLY A 100 -21.98 -0.49 -13.35
C GLY A 100 -21.64 -1.84 -12.70
N TYR A 101 -20.66 -2.59 -13.21
CA TYR A 101 -20.22 -3.85 -12.61
C TYR A 101 -19.13 -3.62 -11.56
N ARG A 102 -19.26 -4.28 -10.41
CA ARG A 102 -18.26 -4.30 -9.34
C ARG A 102 -16.98 -5.01 -9.79
N LEU A 103 -15.83 -4.41 -9.53
CA LEU A 103 -14.52 -5.05 -9.73
C LEU A 103 -14.12 -5.82 -8.46
N GLU A 104 -13.20 -6.78 -8.60
CA GLU A 104 -12.68 -7.60 -7.50
C GLU A 104 -11.25 -7.19 -7.16
N ILE A 105 -10.89 -7.27 -5.87
CA ILE A 105 -9.52 -7.30 -5.36
C ILE A 105 -9.22 -8.69 -4.79
N ASP A 106 -8.10 -9.31 -5.17
CA ASP A 106 -7.79 -10.71 -4.83
C ASP A 106 -7.52 -10.92 -3.34
N CYS A 107 -6.81 -9.98 -2.71
CA CYS A 107 -6.47 -10.00 -1.30
C CYS A 107 -6.62 -8.57 -0.75
N TYR A 108 -7.61 -8.30 0.09
CA TYR A 108 -7.86 -6.95 0.60
C TYR A 108 -8.14 -6.97 2.10
N ASN A 109 -7.54 -6.02 2.82
CA ASN A 109 -7.89 -5.72 4.20
C ASN A 109 -8.33 -4.27 4.32
N GLU A 110 -9.58 -4.07 4.75
CA GLU A 110 -10.19 -2.75 4.86
C GLU A 110 -9.52 -1.88 5.93
N CYS A 111 -9.15 -2.48 7.06
CA CYS A 111 -8.56 -1.80 8.20
C CYS A 111 -7.14 -1.31 7.96
N LEU A 112 -6.39 -2.05 7.15
CA LEU A 112 -5.05 -1.67 6.72
C LEU A 112 -5.08 -0.81 5.45
N ARG A 113 -6.25 -0.65 4.81
CA ARG A 113 -6.42 -0.01 3.49
C ARG A 113 -5.41 -0.53 2.47
N LEU A 114 -5.19 -1.86 2.47
CA LEU A 114 -4.17 -2.52 1.68
C LEU A 114 -4.79 -3.65 0.86
N GLY A 115 -4.55 -3.62 -0.44
CA GLY A 115 -4.90 -4.66 -1.40
C GLY A 115 -3.67 -5.20 -2.12
N VAL A 116 -3.70 -6.48 -2.49
CA VAL A 116 -2.73 -7.10 -3.40
C VAL A 116 -3.48 -7.88 -4.48
N GLU A 117 -3.03 -7.75 -5.72
CA GLU A 117 -3.53 -8.48 -6.88
C GLU A 117 -2.43 -9.21 -7.62
N TYR A 118 -2.72 -10.42 -8.08
CA TYR A 118 -1.81 -11.17 -8.93
C TYR A 118 -2.27 -11.12 -10.39
N ASN A 119 -1.53 -10.39 -11.22
CA ASN A 119 -1.90 -10.17 -12.62
C ASN A 119 -1.34 -11.27 -13.51
N GLY A 120 -2.22 -12.17 -13.95
CA GLY A 120 -1.92 -13.19 -14.96
C GLY A 120 -1.47 -12.64 -16.31
N ARG A 121 -1.01 -13.52 -17.21
CA ARG A 121 -0.54 -13.16 -18.56
C ARG A 121 -1.54 -12.34 -19.36
N GLN A 122 -2.83 -12.60 -19.17
CA GLN A 122 -3.91 -11.89 -19.85
C GLN A 122 -3.95 -10.38 -19.58
N HIS A 123 -3.30 -9.88 -18.52
CA HIS A 123 -3.25 -8.43 -18.26
C HIS A 123 -2.25 -7.70 -19.18
N LEU A 124 -1.23 -8.40 -19.69
CA LEU A 124 -0.15 -7.81 -20.49
C LEU A 124 -0.23 -8.20 -21.97
N GLU A 125 -0.62 -9.45 -22.25
CA GLU A 125 -0.54 -10.05 -23.58
C GLU A 125 -1.90 -10.54 -24.09
N PHE A 126 -2.06 -10.57 -25.42
CA PHE A 126 -3.22 -11.19 -26.04
C PHE A 126 -3.15 -12.71 -25.87
N VAL A 127 -3.93 -13.24 -24.93
CA VAL A 127 -4.10 -14.69 -24.75
C VAL A 127 -5.46 -15.13 -25.34
N PRO A 128 -5.50 -15.96 -26.41
CA PRO A 128 -6.75 -16.35 -27.09
C PRO A 128 -7.83 -16.98 -26.18
N LYS A 129 -7.41 -17.61 -25.07
CA LYS A 129 -8.32 -18.17 -24.07
C LYS A 129 -9.11 -17.10 -23.31
N PHE A 130 -8.52 -15.92 -23.13
CA PHE A 130 -9.08 -14.81 -22.35
C PHE A 130 -9.58 -13.67 -23.22
N HIS A 131 -9.09 -13.57 -24.46
CA HIS A 131 -9.40 -12.49 -25.38
C HIS A 131 -9.83 -13.05 -26.73
N LYS A 132 -10.94 -12.54 -27.27
CA LYS A 132 -11.37 -12.85 -28.65
C LYS A 132 -10.76 -11.87 -29.65
N THR A 133 -10.51 -10.65 -29.20
CA THR A 133 -10.02 -9.52 -30.00
C THR A 133 -8.97 -8.71 -29.24
N ILE A 134 -8.12 -7.96 -29.95
CA ILE A 134 -7.17 -7.03 -29.30
C ILE A 134 -7.91 -5.99 -28.43
N HIS A 135 -9.11 -5.58 -28.82
CA HIS A 135 -9.96 -4.71 -28.02
C HIS A 135 -10.36 -5.31 -26.67
N ASP A 136 -10.41 -6.64 -26.51
CA ASP A 136 -10.64 -7.25 -25.19
C ASP A 136 -9.45 -6.99 -24.24
N LEU A 137 -8.22 -7.07 -24.77
CA LEU A 137 -7.01 -6.76 -24.00
C LEU A 137 -6.94 -5.27 -23.65
N GLU A 138 -7.30 -4.38 -24.58
CA GLU A 138 -7.37 -2.94 -24.32
C GLU A 138 -8.39 -2.63 -23.21
N ARG A 139 -9.59 -3.21 -23.29
CA ARG A 139 -10.59 -3.09 -22.23
C ARG A 139 -10.13 -3.65 -20.88
N GLN A 140 -9.35 -4.74 -20.89
CA GLN A 140 -8.78 -5.26 -19.64
C GLN A 140 -7.79 -4.25 -19.03
N LYS A 141 -6.91 -3.67 -19.83
CA LYS A 141 -5.97 -2.62 -19.40
C LYS A 141 -6.69 -1.37 -18.87
N GLU A 142 -7.77 -0.96 -19.54
CA GLU A 142 -8.62 0.16 -19.07
C GLU A 142 -9.25 -0.13 -17.71
N ARG A 143 -9.75 -1.36 -17.49
CA ARG A 143 -10.31 -1.77 -16.20
C ARG A 143 -9.26 -1.81 -15.10
N ASP A 144 -8.06 -2.30 -15.40
CA ASP A 144 -6.95 -2.33 -14.44
C ASP A 144 -6.51 -0.90 -14.07
N ALA A 145 -6.43 0.01 -15.05
CA ALA A 145 -6.12 1.42 -14.81
C ALA A 145 -7.22 2.12 -13.99
N LEU A 146 -8.49 1.86 -14.30
CA LEU A 146 -9.62 2.38 -13.51
C LEU A 146 -9.58 1.86 -12.07
N LYS A 147 -9.28 0.58 -11.88
CA LYS A 147 -9.17 -0.02 -10.54
C LYS A 147 -8.09 0.67 -9.70
N ASN A 148 -6.91 0.87 -10.26
CA ASN A 148 -5.80 1.57 -9.59
C ASN A 148 -6.22 2.99 -9.20
N LYS A 149 -6.85 3.72 -10.13
CA LYS A 149 -7.36 5.07 -9.87
C LYS A 149 -8.39 5.09 -8.72
N LEU A 150 -9.37 4.20 -8.75
CA LEU A 150 -10.40 4.12 -7.71
C LEU A 150 -9.80 3.77 -6.34
N CYS A 151 -8.79 2.89 -6.29
CA CYS A 151 -8.09 2.58 -5.05
C CYS A 151 -7.36 3.82 -4.51
N GLU A 152 -6.63 4.55 -5.36
CA GLU A 152 -5.94 5.77 -4.99
C GLU A 152 -6.90 6.86 -4.48
N GLU A 153 -8.00 7.11 -5.19
CA GLU A 153 -9.02 8.10 -4.80
C GLU A 153 -9.67 7.77 -3.45
N ASN A 154 -9.72 6.49 -3.09
CA ASN A 154 -10.22 6.06 -1.80
C ASN A 154 -9.10 5.97 -0.74
N GLY A 155 -7.82 6.14 -1.06
CA GLY A 155 -6.73 5.94 -0.10
C GLY A 155 -6.52 4.47 0.26
N VAL A 156 -6.74 3.57 -0.71
CA VAL A 156 -6.34 2.15 -0.65
C VAL A 156 -5.03 1.99 -1.40
N THR A 157 -4.02 1.43 -0.72
CA THR A 157 -2.77 1.01 -1.36
C THR A 157 -3.02 -0.31 -2.08
N LEU A 158 -2.90 -0.33 -3.41
CA LEU A 158 -3.04 -1.54 -4.22
C LEU A 158 -1.68 -1.96 -4.80
N ILE A 159 -1.16 -3.12 -4.39
CA ILE A 159 0.08 -3.69 -4.91
C ILE A 159 -0.25 -4.73 -5.97
N THR A 160 0.20 -4.51 -7.20
CA THR A 160 0.07 -5.49 -8.28
C THR A 160 1.33 -6.33 -8.40
N VAL A 161 1.17 -7.65 -8.34
CA VAL A 161 2.20 -8.67 -8.56
C VAL A 161 2.07 -9.23 -9.99
N PRO A 162 3.01 -8.92 -10.90
CA PRO A 162 2.96 -9.42 -12.27
C PRO A 162 3.24 -10.92 -12.36
N HIS A 163 2.65 -11.60 -13.36
CA HIS A 163 2.83 -13.04 -13.56
C HIS A 163 4.26 -13.53 -13.83
N TYR A 164 5.17 -12.64 -14.20
CA TYR A 164 6.57 -12.99 -14.44
C TYR A 164 7.37 -13.09 -13.13
N ILE A 165 6.78 -12.69 -12.00
CA ILE A 165 7.35 -12.93 -10.67
C ILE A 165 7.11 -14.40 -10.31
N GLY A 166 8.19 -15.12 -10.05
CA GLY A 166 8.13 -16.52 -9.62
C GLY A 166 7.41 -16.65 -8.29
N ILE A 167 6.73 -17.78 -8.08
CA ILE A 167 5.96 -18.05 -6.84
C ILE A 167 6.82 -17.89 -5.58
N ASP A 168 8.09 -18.29 -5.66
CA ASP A 168 9.03 -18.20 -4.54
C ASP A 168 9.46 -16.76 -4.24
N ASP A 169 9.44 -15.86 -5.24
CA ASP A 169 9.85 -14.45 -5.12
C ASP A 169 8.71 -13.52 -4.71
N ILE A 170 7.46 -14.00 -4.69
CA ILE A 170 6.26 -13.20 -4.37
C ILE A 170 6.38 -12.54 -2.99
N ASP A 171 6.86 -13.29 -2.00
CA ASP A 171 6.98 -12.81 -0.62
C ASP A 171 7.89 -11.57 -0.55
N ASP A 172 9.05 -11.64 -1.18
CA ASP A 172 10.03 -10.53 -1.19
C ASP A 172 9.52 -9.37 -2.03
N TYR A 173 8.93 -9.66 -3.20
CA TYR A 173 8.33 -8.64 -4.06
C TYR A 173 7.27 -7.81 -3.34
N ILE A 174 6.38 -8.46 -2.58
CA ILE A 174 5.35 -7.77 -1.80
C ILE A 174 6.02 -7.01 -0.65
N ARG A 175 6.91 -7.66 0.10
CA ARG A 175 7.61 -7.06 1.26
C ARG A 175 8.27 -5.73 0.92
N GLU A 176 8.96 -5.64 -0.21
CA GLU A 176 9.62 -4.43 -0.69
C GLU A 176 8.65 -3.29 -1.04
N ARG A 177 7.38 -3.61 -1.30
CA ARG A 177 6.34 -2.67 -1.73
C ARG A 177 5.32 -2.37 -0.63
N LEU A 178 5.46 -2.99 0.55
CA LEU A 178 4.63 -2.67 1.69
C LEU A 178 4.92 -1.22 2.15
N PRO A 179 3.89 -0.47 2.53
CA PRO A 179 4.09 0.87 3.07
C PRO A 179 4.81 0.81 4.42
N VAL A 180 5.74 1.74 4.66
CA VAL A 180 6.55 1.82 5.90
C VAL A 180 5.68 2.01 7.14
N HIS A 181 4.55 2.71 6.99
CA HIS A 181 3.57 2.92 8.04
C HIS A 181 2.21 2.47 7.53
N VAL A 182 1.61 1.49 8.19
CA VAL A 182 0.22 1.10 7.94
C VAL A 182 -0.64 1.74 9.01
N THR A 183 -1.48 2.69 8.62
CA THR A 183 -2.48 3.27 9.53
C THR A 183 -3.60 2.25 9.73
N ASN A 184 -3.70 1.70 10.93
CA ASN A 184 -4.84 0.85 11.28
C ASN A 184 -6.06 1.76 11.52
N VAL A 185 -6.98 1.81 10.56
CA VAL A 185 -8.21 2.62 10.67
C VAL A 185 -9.32 1.90 11.44
N CYS A 186 -9.10 0.66 11.85
CA CYS A 186 -10.01 -0.08 12.72
C CYS A 186 -9.35 -0.39 14.07
N ASN A 187 -10.11 -0.23 15.15
CA ASN A 187 -9.79 -0.91 16.40
C ASN A 187 -10.21 -2.37 16.27
N TYR A 188 -9.27 -3.27 15.96
CA TYR A 188 -9.50 -4.70 16.19
C TYR A 188 -9.58 -4.91 17.70
N ALA A 189 -10.80 -4.96 18.24
CA ALA A 189 -11.03 -5.50 19.57
C ALA A 189 -10.82 -7.02 19.47
N TYR A 190 -9.65 -7.49 19.86
CA TYR A 190 -9.38 -8.91 20.11
C TYR A 190 -9.74 -9.26 21.55
#